data_AF-A0A450SEQ0-F1
#
_entry.id   AF-A0A450SEQ0-F1
#
_cell.length_a   1.000
_cell.length_b   1.000
_cell.length_c   1.000
_cell.angle_alpha   90.00
_cell.angle_beta   90.00
_cell.angle_gamma   90.00
#
_symmetry.space_group_name_H-M   'P 1'
#
loop_
_entity.id
_entity.type
_entity.pdbx_description
1 polymer ?
#
loop_
_entity_poly.entity_id
_entity_poly.type
_entity_poly.pdbx_seq_one_letter_code
_entity_poly.pdbx_strand_id
1 'polypeptide(L)'
;MTVLQRIQRKIVERDYYLSSHAEEEMLDDGLERKDVENAILKGRVEKKMAFDARGTGYRIEGPAFDGRIIHVIGRFRENSRLIIITVYAL
;
A
#
# COMPACT_ATOMS: atom_id res chain seq x y z
N MET A 1 -12.19 14.63 -3.47
CA MET A 1 -10.92 13.94 -3.18
C MET A 1 -11.14 12.43 -3.36
N THR A 2 -10.38 11.79 -4.23
CA THR A 2 -10.49 10.34 -4.50
C THR A 2 -9.89 9.51 -3.35
N VAL A 3 -10.18 8.21 -3.32
CA VAL A 3 -9.56 7.33 -2.31
C VAL A 3 -8.05 7.23 -2.49
N LEU A 4 -7.56 7.19 -3.73
CA LEU A 4 -6.14 7.20 -4.02
C LEU A 4 -5.47 8.46 -3.46
N GLN A 5 -6.06 9.64 -3.67
CA GLN A 5 -5.54 10.90 -3.10
C GLN A 5 -5.46 10.86 -1.57
N ARG A 6 -6.44 10.22 -0.90
CA ARG A 6 -6.40 10.04 0.56
C ARG A 6 -5.24 9.15 0.98
N ILE A 7 -5.00 8.05 0.27
CA ILE A 7 -3.90 7.11 0.55
C ILE A 7 -2.55 7.78 0.29
N GLN A 8 -2.39 8.45 -0.87
CA GLN A 8 -1.18 9.19 -1.22
C GLN A 8 -0.84 10.25 -0.18
N ARG A 9 -1.84 10.98 0.33
CA ARG A 9 -1.62 11.94 1.42
C ARG A 9 -1.08 11.28 2.69
N LYS A 10 -1.55 10.08 3.04
CA LYS A 10 -1.00 9.33 4.19
C LYS A 10 0.45 8.90 3.99
N ILE A 11 0.86 8.60 2.76
CA ILE A 11 2.26 8.34 2.44
C ILE A 11 3.10 9.61 2.60
N VAL A 12 2.67 10.74 2.01
CA VAL A 12 3.38 12.02 2.11
C VAL A 12 3.50 12.50 3.56
N GLU A 13 2.45 12.34 4.36
CA GLU A 13 2.42 12.68 5.79
C GLU A 13 3.18 11.68 6.68
N ARG A 14 3.66 10.56 6.12
CA ARG A 14 4.22 9.41 6.86
C ARG A 14 3.28 8.88 7.95
N ASP A 15 1.96 9.04 7.75
CA ASP A 15 0.92 8.56 8.65
C ASP A 15 0.38 7.20 8.17
N TYR A 16 1.29 6.22 8.14
CA TYR A 16 0.99 4.84 7.79
C TYR A 16 1.82 3.87 8.62
N TYR A 17 1.37 2.63 8.69
CA TYR A 17 2.05 1.54 9.37
C TYR A 17 2.23 0.36 8.41
N LEU A 18 3.45 -0.18 8.32
CA LEU A 18 3.75 -1.45 7.66
C LEU A 18 3.53 -2.56 8.68
N SER A 19 2.71 -3.56 8.33
CA SER A 19 2.57 -4.75 9.16
C SER A 19 3.78 -5.67 9.01
N SER A 20 4.05 -6.51 10.01
CA SER A 20 5.16 -7.47 9.97
C SER A 20 5.11 -8.39 8.74
N HIS A 21 3.91 -8.83 8.34
CA HIS A 21 3.73 -9.62 7.13
C HIS A 21 4.11 -8.84 5.86
N ALA A 22 3.84 -7.53 5.79
CA ALA A 22 4.30 -6.72 4.67
C ALA A 22 5.83 -6.59 4.65
N GLU A 23 6.46 -6.48 5.82
CA GLU A 23 7.93 -6.40 5.91
C GLU A 23 8.61 -7.72 5.50
N GLU A 24 8.04 -8.87 5.84
CA GLU A 24 8.51 -10.19 5.42
C GLU A 24 8.43 -10.35 3.90
N GLU A 25 7.27 -10.09 3.28
CA GLU A 25 7.10 -10.21 1.83
C GLU A 25 7.99 -9.21 1.07
N MET A 26 8.16 -7.99 1.60
CA MET A 26 9.10 -7.02 1.04
C MET A 26 10.54 -7.54 1.06
N LEU A 27 10.96 -8.21 2.13
CA LEU A 27 12.29 -8.78 2.23
C LEU A 27 12.49 -9.89 1.20
N ASP A 28 11.51 -10.79 1.07
CA ASP A 28 11.54 -11.92 0.13
C ASP A 28 11.60 -11.44 -1.34
N ASP A 29 10.90 -10.35 -1.66
CA ASP A 29 10.91 -9.75 -3.01
C ASP A 29 12.03 -8.72 -3.24
N GLY A 30 12.89 -8.47 -2.25
CA GLY A 30 13.94 -7.44 -2.35
C GLY A 30 13.38 -6.05 -2.60
N LEU A 31 12.31 -5.69 -1.89
CA LEU A 31 11.66 -4.38 -1.93
C LEU A 31 12.02 -3.57 -0.68
N GLU A 32 12.29 -2.28 -0.87
CA GLU A 32 12.46 -1.35 0.23
C GLU A 32 11.20 -0.52 0.44
N ARG A 33 11.09 0.13 1.61
CA ARG A 33 9.97 1.04 1.91
C ARG A 33 9.75 2.09 0.82
N LYS A 34 10.84 2.62 0.24
CA LYS A 34 10.77 3.62 -0.84
C LYS A 34 10.06 3.07 -2.08
N ASP A 35 10.19 1.78 -2.39
CA ASP A 35 9.52 1.15 -3.52
C ASP A 35 8.01 1.13 -3.32
N VAL A 36 7.58 0.76 -2.10
CA VAL A 36 6.17 0.78 -1.69
C VAL A 36 5.59 2.19 -1.77
N GLU A 37 6.30 3.19 -1.25
CA GLU A 37 5.86 4.58 -1.31
C GLU A 37 5.77 5.08 -2.76
N ASN A 38 6.76 4.79 -3.61
CA ASN A 38 6.76 5.17 -5.02
C ASN A 38 5.62 4.51 -5.79
N ALA A 39 5.35 3.23 -5.54
CA ALA A 39 4.25 2.51 -6.14
C ALA A 39 2.90 3.11 -5.75
N ILE A 40 2.70 3.52 -4.50
CA ILE A 40 1.46 4.19 -4.08
C ILE A 40 1.33 5.60 -4.69
N LEU A 41 2.42 6.37 -4.71
CA LEU A 41 2.42 7.75 -5.18
C LEU A 41 2.22 7.86 -6.70
N LYS A 42 2.74 6.90 -7.48
CA LYS A 42 2.65 6.90 -8.95
C LYS A 42 1.66 5.88 -9.50
N GLY A 43 1.07 5.06 -8.65
CA GLY A 43 0.19 3.97 -9.03
C GLY A 43 -1.28 4.36 -9.15
N ARG A 44 -2.11 3.32 -9.23
CA ARG A 44 -3.57 3.40 -9.31
C ARG A 44 -4.21 2.38 -8.40
N VAL A 45 -5.42 2.68 -7.91
CA VAL A 45 -6.23 1.68 -7.20
C VAL A 45 -6.76 0.69 -8.22
N GLU A 46 -6.20 -0.52 -8.23
CA GLU A 46 -6.60 -1.62 -9.12
C GLU A 46 -7.92 -2.23 -8.64
N LYS A 47 -8.07 -2.44 -7.33
CA LYS A 47 -9.23 -3.13 -6.78
C LYS A 47 -9.63 -2.61 -5.40
N LYS A 48 -10.93 -2.43 -5.20
CA LYS A 48 -11.55 -2.27 -3.87
C LYS A 48 -11.99 -3.65 -3.36
N MET A 49 -11.50 -4.05 -2.20
CA MET A 49 -11.78 -5.34 -1.58
C MET A 49 -12.70 -5.12 -0.37
N ALA A 50 -13.81 -5.86 -0.32
CA ALA A 50 -14.59 -6.00 0.90
C ALA A 50 -13.80 -6.90 1.85
N PHE A 51 -12.89 -6.30 2.62
CA PHE A 51 -12.42 -6.94 3.84
C PHE A 51 -13.61 -6.94 4.82
N ASP A 52 -13.73 -8.03 5.59
CA ASP A 52 -14.80 -8.39 6.51
C ASP A 52 -15.09 -7.32 7.60
N ALA A 53 -15.40 -7.72 8.85
CA ALA A 53 -15.58 -6.81 10.00
C ALA A 53 -14.43 -5.78 10.19
N ARG A 54 -13.31 -5.97 9.49
CA ARG A 54 -12.12 -5.12 9.45
C ARG A 54 -12.23 -3.89 8.51
N GLY A 55 -13.29 -3.73 7.74
CA GLY A 55 -13.50 -2.56 6.86
C GLY A 55 -12.83 -2.71 5.49
N THR A 56 -12.98 -1.74 4.59
CA THR A 56 -12.56 -1.87 3.17
C THR A 56 -11.04 -1.89 2.96
N GLY A 57 -10.54 -2.88 2.21
CA GLY A 57 -9.17 -2.92 1.69
C GLY A 57 -9.06 -2.38 0.27
N TYR A 58 -7.86 -1.92 -0.08
CA TYR A 58 -7.53 -1.39 -1.40
C TYR A 58 -6.25 -2.06 -1.86
N ARG A 59 -6.27 -2.54 -3.11
CA ARG A 59 -5.06 -2.96 -3.81
C ARG A 59 -4.66 -1.86 -4.77
N ILE A 60 -3.40 -1.47 -4.68
CA ILE A 60 -2.78 -0.43 -5.48
C ILE A 60 -1.70 -1.10 -6.32
N GLU A 61 -1.73 -0.83 -7.62
CA GLU A 61 -0.72 -1.26 -8.57
C GLU A 61 0.14 -0.05 -8.93
N GLY A 62 1.45 -0.19 -8.83
CA GLY A 62 2.38 0.88 -9.20
C GLY A 62 3.83 0.40 -9.31
N PRO A 63 4.71 1.24 -9.85
CA PRO A 63 6.10 0.88 -10.07
C PRO A 63 6.93 0.99 -8.78
N ALA A 64 7.81 0.03 -8.53
CA ALA A 64 8.98 0.17 -7.68
C ALA A 64 10.03 1.11 -8.32
N PHE A 65 11.11 1.43 -7.61
CA PHE A 65 12.17 2.30 -8.17
C PHE A 65 12.97 1.64 -9.29
N ASP A 66 13.07 0.32 -9.28
CA ASP A 66 13.72 -0.45 -10.35
C ASP A 66 12.79 -0.73 -11.55
N GLY A 67 11.55 -0.23 -11.51
CA GLY A 67 10.57 -0.36 -12.58
C GLY A 67 9.71 -1.62 -12.52
N ARG A 68 9.95 -2.55 -11.59
CA ARG A 68 9.03 -3.68 -11.35
C ARG A 68 7.65 -3.16 -10.96
N ILE A 69 6.59 -3.79 -11.47
CA ILE A 69 5.24 -3.50 -10.99
C ILE A 69 5.00 -4.30 -9.73
N ILE A 70 4.55 -3.61 -8.68
CA ILE A 70 4.23 -4.24 -7.40
C ILE A 70 2.78 -3.97 -7.03
N HIS A 71 2.22 -4.88 -6.25
CA HIS A 71 0.93 -4.72 -5.62
C HIS A 71 1.10 -4.37 -4.15
N VAL A 72 0.42 -3.31 -3.73
CA VAL A 72 0.35 -2.89 -2.33
C VAL A 72 -1.09 -3.04 -1.85
N ILE A 73 -1.30 -3.82 -0.79
CA ILE A 73 -2.62 -4.00 -0.19
C ILE A 73 -2.66 -3.28 1.15
N GLY A 74 -3.64 -2.39 1.32
CA GLY A 74 -3.81 -1.62 2.55
C GLY A 74 -5.25 -1.25 2.87
N ARG A 75 -5.48 -0.77 4.09
CA ARG A 75 -6.78 -0.28 4.56
C ARG A 75 -6.65 0.87 5.54
N PHE A 76 -7.73 1.64 5.71
CA PHE A 76 -7.82 2.63 6.78
C PHE A 76 -8.33 1.97 8.07
N ARG A 77 -7.72 2.30 9.22
CA ARG A 77 -8.29 2.04 10.55
C ARG A 77 -9.36 3.07 10.92
N GLU A 78 -10.09 2.82 12.00
CA GLU A 78 -11.11 3.73 12.57
C GLU A 78 -10.57 5.14 12.81
N ASN A 79 -9.32 5.27 13.26
CA ASN A 79 -8.61 6.54 13.45
C ASN A 79 -7.99 7.12 12.16
N SER A 80 -8.44 6.68 10.99
CA SER A 80 -7.99 7.13 9.67
C SER A 80 -6.50 6.93 9.36
N ARG A 81 -5.76 6.18 10.18
CA ARG A 81 -4.39 5.74 9.86
C ARG A 81 -4.40 4.68 8.78
N LEU A 82 -3.46 4.76 7.84
CA LEU A 82 -3.29 3.76 6.80
C LEU A 82 -2.46 2.58 7.32
N ILE A 83 -2.92 1.35 7.11
CA ILE A 83 -2.11 0.15 7.29
C ILE A 83 -1.79 -0.40 5.91
N ILE A 84 -0.53 -0.74 5.70
CA ILE A 84 -0.07 -1.59 4.60
C ILE A 84 0.02 -3.03 5.15
N ILE A 85 -0.82 -3.90 4.60
CA ILE A 85 -1.04 -5.27 5.08
C ILE A 85 -0.07 -6.24 4.41
N THR A 86 0.14 -6.10 3.11
CA THR A 86 1.09 -6.93 2.34
C THR A 86 1.51 -6.17 1.09
N VAL A 87 2.69 -6.51 0.58
CA VAL A 87 3.29 -5.96 -0.63
C VAL A 87 3.98 -7.12 -1.35
N TYR A 88 3.81 -7.23 -2.66
CA TYR A 88 4.54 -8.22 -3.46
C TYR A 88 4.78 -7.70 -4.88
N ALA A 89 5.87 -8.15 -5.50
CA ALA A 89 6.17 -7.93 -6.91
C ALA A 89 5.37 -8.89 -7.81
N LEU A 90 5.12 -8.47 -9.06
CA LEU A 90 4.46 -9.27 -10.09
C LEU A 90 5.45 -9.98 -11.01
#